data_AF-A0A7J8I858-F1
#
_entry.id   AF-A0A7J8I858-F1
#
_cell.length_a   1.000
_cell.length_b   1.000
_cell.length_c   1.000
_cell.angle_alpha   90.00
_cell.angle_beta   90.00
_cell.angle_gamma   90.00
#
_symmetry.space_group_name_H-M   'P 1'
#
loop_
_entity.id
_entity.type
_entity.pdbx_description
1 polymer ?
#
loop_
_entity_poly.entity_id
_entity_poly.type
_entity_poly.pdbx_seq_one_letter_code
_entity_poly.pdbx_strand_id
1 'polypeptide(L)'
;MKPLMRAPLLIALGVLLAAPEALAKVLLKKAFRVSSFSWENCDKGKDPVLIKSLNVEPNPIVNPGNVTVSAETQTSVALNAPLKVELTVQKEMAGFWVKVPCVEQVGSCTYEDICNTVDSFFPPNVR
;
A
#
# COMPACT_ATOMS: atom_id res chain seq x y z
N MET A 1 11.29 -23.31 -61.86
CA MET A 1 11.08 -21.98 -61.25
C MET A 1 10.74 -22.19 -59.78
N LYS A 2 11.63 -21.80 -58.84
CA LYS A 2 11.53 -22.10 -57.40
C LYS A 2 10.72 -21.02 -56.66
N PRO A 3 9.91 -21.37 -55.64
CA PRO A 3 9.01 -20.44 -54.96
C PRO A 3 9.78 -19.64 -53.90
N LEU A 4 10.05 -18.36 -54.15
CA LEU A 4 10.87 -17.51 -53.26
C LEU A 4 10.04 -16.67 -52.27
N MET A 5 8.72 -16.79 -52.24
CA MET A 5 7.84 -15.99 -51.37
C MET A 5 6.89 -16.90 -50.57
N ARG A 6 7.41 -17.59 -49.55
CA ARG A 6 6.54 -18.26 -48.55
C ARG A 6 7.14 -18.35 -47.16
N ALA A 7 8.46 -18.30 -47.04
CA ALA A 7 9.14 -18.27 -45.75
C ALA A 7 8.94 -16.97 -44.93
N PRO A 8 9.00 -15.74 -45.49
CA PRO A 8 8.98 -14.53 -44.66
C PRO A 8 7.59 -14.24 -44.05
N LEU A 9 6.50 -14.66 -44.71
CA LEU A 9 5.14 -14.45 -44.23
C LEU A 9 4.82 -15.31 -42.99
N LEU A 10 5.34 -16.54 -42.96
CA LEU A 10 5.14 -17.47 -41.84
C LEU A 10 5.95 -17.05 -40.59
N ILE A 11 7.12 -16.45 -40.80
CA ILE A 11 7.94 -15.91 -39.71
C ILE A 11 7.27 -14.69 -39.08
N ALA A 12 6.70 -13.79 -39.89
CA ALA A 12 5.97 -12.63 -39.39
C ALA A 12 4.73 -13.03 -38.57
N LEU A 13 3.97 -14.03 -39.01
CA LEU A 13 2.76 -14.51 -38.31
C LEU A 13 3.08 -15.19 -36.97
N GLY A 14 4.21 -15.90 -36.88
CA GLY A 14 4.67 -16.51 -35.63
C GLY A 14 5.07 -15.51 -34.55
N VAL A 15 5.64 -14.36 -34.94
CA VAL A 15 6.01 -13.29 -34.01
C VAL A 15 4.78 -12.57 -33.45
N LEU A 16 3.73 -12.38 -34.25
CA LEU A 16 2.47 -11.77 -33.80
C LEU A 16 1.69 -12.65 -32.79
N LEU A 17 1.80 -13.98 -32.89
CA LEU A 17 1.06 -14.92 -32.02
C LEU A 17 1.78 -15.23 -30.70
N ALA A 18 3.10 -15.05 -30.61
CA ALA A 18 3.88 -15.32 -29.39
C ALA A 18 4.09 -14.07 -28.49
N ALA A 19 3.78 -12.88 -28.99
CA ALA A 19 3.98 -11.61 -28.28
C ALA A 19 2.96 -11.23 -27.16
N PRO A 20 1.76 -11.82 -26.98
CA PRO A 20 0.82 -11.28 -25.99
C PRO A 20 1.24 -11.53 -24.53
N GLU A 21 1.87 -12.66 -24.24
CA GLU A 21 2.03 -13.13 -22.86
C GLU A 21 3.31 -12.62 -22.18
N ALA A 22 4.38 -12.40 -22.96
CA ALA A 22 5.65 -11.90 -22.44
C ALA A 22 5.59 -10.38 -22.17
N LEU A 23 4.88 -9.61 -22.99
CA LEU A 23 4.76 -8.17 -22.84
C LEU A 23 3.96 -7.79 -21.58
N ALA A 24 2.90 -8.55 -21.27
CA ALA A 24 2.09 -8.38 -20.06
C ALA A 24 2.92 -8.59 -18.79
N LYS A 25 3.77 -9.63 -18.74
CA LYS A 25 4.63 -9.94 -17.59
C LYS A 25 5.77 -8.92 -17.39
N VAL A 26 6.23 -8.29 -18.47
CA VAL A 26 7.27 -7.23 -18.42
C VAL A 26 6.69 -5.89 -17.93
N LEU A 27 5.44 -5.56 -18.31
CA LEU A 27 4.74 -4.36 -17.84
C LEU A 27 4.34 -4.41 -16.36
N LEU A 28 4.17 -5.60 -15.79
CA LEU A 28 3.72 -5.82 -14.40
C LEU A 28 4.82 -5.62 -13.33
N LYS A 29 6.09 -5.48 -13.71
CA LYS A 29 7.21 -5.27 -12.76
C LYS A 29 7.60 -3.80 -12.60
N LYS A 30 6.66 -2.87 -12.79
CA LYS A 30 6.96 -1.46 -12.60
C LYS A 30 6.98 -1.15 -11.11
N ALA A 31 8.19 -1.10 -10.54
CA ALA A 31 8.37 -0.67 -9.16
C ALA A 31 7.79 0.74 -9.00
N PHE A 32 6.84 0.90 -8.08
CA PHE A 32 6.32 2.21 -7.72
C PHE A 32 6.99 2.68 -6.43
N ARG A 33 7.40 3.95 -6.41
CA ARG A 33 8.01 4.61 -5.26
C ARG A 33 6.98 5.55 -4.65
N VAL A 34 6.71 5.37 -3.36
CA VAL A 34 5.93 6.33 -2.57
C VAL A 34 6.85 7.51 -2.23
N SER A 35 6.32 8.72 -2.05
CA SER A 35 7.09 9.87 -1.59
C SER A 35 7.75 9.60 -0.23
N SER A 36 8.67 10.49 0.17
CA SER A 36 9.31 10.38 1.48
C SER A 36 8.28 10.36 2.61
N PHE A 37 8.46 9.46 3.56
CA PHE A 37 7.63 9.34 4.76
C PHE A 37 7.81 10.55 5.68
N SER A 38 6.70 11.09 6.17
CA SER A 38 6.63 12.16 7.16
C SER A 38 5.36 12.00 8.01
N TRP A 39 5.40 12.45 9.25
CA TRP A 39 4.28 12.35 10.19
C TRP A 39 4.36 13.44 11.26
N GLU A 40 3.23 13.77 11.87
CA GLU A 40 3.12 14.63 13.05
C GLU A 40 1.85 14.30 13.87
N ASN A 41 1.80 14.71 15.14
CA ASN A 41 0.56 14.64 15.93
C ASN A 41 -0.33 15.86 15.61
N CYS A 42 -1.62 15.65 15.33
CA CYS A 42 -2.53 16.70 14.87
C CYS A 42 -2.73 17.85 15.90
N ASP A 43 -3.04 17.52 17.15
CA ASP A 43 -3.43 18.53 18.15
C ASP A 43 -2.26 19.07 19.01
N LYS A 44 -1.07 19.17 18.41
CA LYS A 44 0.13 19.76 19.04
C LYS A 44 0.45 19.17 20.42
N GLY A 45 0.19 17.89 20.62
CA GLY A 45 0.51 17.18 21.86
C GLY A 45 -0.55 17.27 22.96
N LYS A 46 -1.77 17.77 22.66
CA LYS A 46 -2.86 17.86 23.65
C LYS A 46 -3.66 16.57 23.82
N ASP A 47 -3.57 15.67 22.85
CA ASP A 47 -4.25 14.38 22.90
C ASP A 47 -3.69 13.50 24.02
N PRO A 48 -4.54 12.67 24.66
CA PRO A 48 -4.09 11.76 25.71
C PRO A 48 -3.19 10.63 25.16
N VAL A 49 -3.19 10.40 23.85
CA VAL A 49 -2.32 9.46 23.15
C VAL A 49 -1.41 10.24 22.20
N LEU A 50 -0.11 10.09 22.38
CA LEU A 50 0.91 10.78 21.60
C LEU A 50 1.86 9.78 20.94
N ILE A 51 2.12 9.97 19.65
CA ILE A 51 3.22 9.29 18.97
C ILE A 51 4.50 10.07 19.27
N LYS A 52 5.51 9.39 19.82
CA LYS A 52 6.82 9.96 20.17
C LYS A 52 7.84 9.77 19.07
N SER A 53 7.87 8.59 18.49
CA SER A 53 8.67 8.28 17.32
C SER A 53 7.90 7.35 16.40
N LEU A 54 8.06 7.53 15.10
CA LEU A 54 7.55 6.65 14.06
C LEU A 54 8.54 6.67 12.90
N ASN A 55 9.10 5.50 12.59
CA ASN A 55 10.09 5.31 11.53
C ASN A 55 9.61 4.23 10.57
N VAL A 56 9.87 4.44 9.28
CA VAL A 56 9.48 3.54 8.20
C VAL A 56 10.67 3.35 7.27
N GLU A 57 11.10 2.11 7.09
CA GLU A 57 12.25 1.75 6.27
C GLU A 57 11.86 0.69 5.21
N PRO A 58 12.31 0.82 3.95
CA PRO A 58 13.08 1.94 3.42
C PRO A 58 12.21 3.19 3.19
N ASN A 59 12.85 4.36 3.23
CA ASN A 59 12.23 5.64 2.92
C ASN A 59 12.96 6.28 1.72
N PRO A 60 12.36 6.37 0.51
CA PRO A 60 10.98 6.05 0.17
C PRO A 60 10.67 4.54 0.12
N ILE A 61 9.40 4.19 0.38
CA ILE A 61 8.92 2.81 0.30
C ILE A 61 8.98 2.32 -1.15
N VAL A 62 9.53 1.11 -1.35
CA VAL A 62 9.67 0.46 -2.66
C VAL A 62 8.84 -0.82 -2.68
N ASN A 63 7.92 -0.93 -3.65
CA ASN A 63 7.13 -2.14 -3.88
C ASN A 63 7.55 -2.80 -5.22
N PRO A 64 7.79 -4.13 -5.26
CA PRO A 64 7.72 -5.08 -4.15
C PRO A 64 8.95 -5.00 -3.23
N GLY A 65 8.75 -5.31 -1.95
CA GLY A 65 9.82 -5.27 -0.96
C GLY A 65 9.29 -5.39 0.47
N ASN A 66 10.20 -5.62 1.42
CA ASN A 66 9.88 -5.60 2.84
C ASN A 66 9.88 -4.17 3.37
N VAL A 67 8.96 -3.89 4.29
CA VAL A 67 8.88 -2.61 5.01
C VAL A 67 9.00 -2.89 6.50
N THR A 68 9.92 -2.19 7.16
CA THR A 68 10.08 -2.18 8.60
C THR A 68 9.42 -0.93 9.16
N VAL A 69 8.53 -1.10 10.13
CA VAL A 69 7.88 0.01 10.84
C VAL A 69 8.24 -0.10 12.32
N SER A 70 8.72 0.98 12.92
CA SER A 70 8.92 1.08 14.36
C SER A 70 8.23 2.31 14.90
N ALA A 71 7.59 2.17 16.06
CA ALA A 71 6.80 3.22 16.68
C ALA A 71 6.98 3.22 18.20
N GLU A 72 7.02 4.41 18.78
CA GLU A 72 6.96 4.64 20.22
C GLU A 72 5.76 5.54 20.51
N THR A 73 4.94 5.13 21.47
CA THR A 73 3.71 5.84 21.83
C THR A 73 3.67 6.08 23.33
N GLN A 74 3.04 7.19 23.73
CA GLN A 74 2.76 7.51 25.12
C GLN A 74 1.24 7.68 25.25
N THR A 75 0.65 6.99 26.22
CA THR A 75 -0.74 7.20 26.60
C THR A 75 -0.84 7.61 28.06
N SER A 76 -1.69 8.60 28.36
CA SER A 76 -2.05 8.99 29.73
C SER A 76 -3.36 8.36 30.21
N VAL A 77 -4.05 7.63 29.33
CA VAL A 77 -5.34 6.97 29.60
C VAL A 77 -5.30 5.50 29.19
N ALA A 78 -6.21 4.71 29.77
CA ALA A 78 -6.42 3.33 29.33
C ALA A 78 -7.18 3.33 28.00
N LEU A 79 -6.71 2.52 27.05
CA LEU A 79 -7.37 2.29 25.75
C LEU A 79 -8.15 0.98 25.85
N ASN A 80 -9.46 1.08 26.08
CA ASN A 80 -10.35 -0.07 26.25
C ASN A 80 -11.35 -0.14 25.09
N ALA A 81 -11.80 -1.35 24.76
CA ALA A 81 -12.88 -1.56 23.82
C ALA A 81 -14.22 -1.01 24.37
N PRO A 82 -15.12 -0.51 23.51
CA PRO A 82 -14.93 -0.30 22.07
C PRO A 82 -14.11 0.97 21.79
N LEU A 83 -13.13 0.89 20.87
CA LEU A 83 -12.31 2.03 20.48
C LEU A 83 -12.52 2.39 19.01
N LYS A 84 -13.25 3.48 18.78
CA LYS A 84 -13.56 3.97 17.43
C LYS A 84 -12.35 4.69 16.81
N VAL A 85 -12.05 4.37 15.54
CA VAL A 85 -11.01 5.02 14.73
C VAL A 85 -11.59 5.49 13.40
N GLU A 86 -11.39 6.77 13.08
CA GLU A 86 -11.76 7.36 11.79
C GLU A 86 -10.52 7.61 10.94
N LEU A 87 -10.34 6.83 9.88
CA LEU A 87 -9.18 6.93 9.00
C LEU A 87 -9.54 7.74 7.74
N THR A 88 -8.72 8.74 7.42
CA THR A 88 -8.79 9.46 6.15
C THR A 88 -7.52 9.21 5.35
N VAL A 89 -7.66 8.55 4.21
CA VAL A 89 -6.56 8.27 3.28
C VAL A 89 -6.77 9.10 2.03
N GLN A 90 -5.73 9.83 1.62
CA GLN A 90 -5.76 10.66 0.43
C GLN A 90 -4.57 10.33 -0.47
N LYS A 91 -4.77 10.52 -1.77
CA LYS A 91 -3.74 10.41 -2.78
C LYS A 91 -3.60 11.74 -3.50
N GLU A 92 -2.39 12.27 -3.54
CA GLU A 92 -2.08 13.43 -4.38
C GLU A 92 -2.06 13.01 -5.86
N MET A 93 -2.86 13.68 -6.67
CA MET A 93 -2.95 13.50 -8.11
C MET A 93 -3.08 14.86 -8.79
N ALA A 94 -2.14 15.18 -9.68
CA ALA A 94 -2.14 16.45 -10.42
C ALA A 94 -2.29 17.71 -9.53
N GLY A 95 -1.69 17.69 -8.33
CA GLY A 95 -1.73 18.81 -7.37
C GLY A 95 -2.98 18.88 -6.49
N PHE A 96 -3.88 17.89 -6.56
CA PHE A 96 -5.06 17.80 -5.70
C PHE A 96 -5.03 16.51 -4.86
N TRP A 97 -5.54 16.59 -3.64
CA TRP A 97 -5.71 15.43 -2.76
C TRP A 97 -7.08 14.80 -2.97
N VAL A 98 -7.09 13.56 -3.46
CA VAL A 98 -8.31 12.80 -3.68
C VAL A 98 -8.48 11.78 -2.57
N LYS A 99 -9.63 11.82 -1.89
CA LYS A 99 -9.99 10.85 -0.85
C LYS A 99 -10.14 9.46 -1.45
N VAL A 100 -9.44 8.48 -0.88
CA VAL A 100 -9.58 7.07 -1.24
C VAL A 100 -10.79 6.52 -0.49
N PRO A 101 -11.82 5.99 -1.18
CA PRO A 101 -13.02 5.46 -0.52
C PRO A 101 -12.69 4.20 0.30
N CYS A 102 -13.52 3.90 1.30
CA CYS A 102 -13.43 2.63 2.02
C CYS A 102 -13.97 1.49 1.15
N VAL A 103 -13.15 0.49 0.85
CA VAL A 103 -13.53 -0.74 0.16
C VAL A 103 -12.85 -1.89 0.88
N GLU A 104 -13.62 -2.90 1.31
CA GLU A 104 -13.08 -4.08 1.99
C GLU A 104 -12.12 -3.75 3.15
N GLN A 105 -12.46 -2.75 3.98
CA GLN A 105 -11.64 -2.26 5.11
C GLN A 105 -10.31 -1.62 4.70
N VAL A 106 -10.17 -1.17 3.45
CA VAL A 106 -9.01 -0.44 2.93
C VAL A 106 -9.44 0.94 2.44
N GLY A 107 -8.68 1.99 2.78
CA GLY A 107 -8.94 3.37 2.38
C GLY A 107 -9.45 4.23 3.53
N SER A 108 -10.33 5.20 3.25
CA SER A 108 -10.89 6.08 4.28
C SER A 108 -12.06 5.42 5.01
N CYS A 109 -11.76 4.51 5.93
CA CYS A 109 -12.73 3.73 6.68
C CYS A 109 -12.97 4.26 8.09
N THR A 110 -14.14 3.97 8.65
CA THR A 110 -14.41 4.10 10.08
C THR A 110 -14.47 2.72 10.69
N TYR A 111 -13.63 2.48 11.69
CA TYR A 111 -13.62 1.26 12.49
C TYR A 111 -14.35 1.57 13.79
N GLU A 112 -15.51 0.95 14.01
CA GLU A 112 -16.31 1.18 15.23
C GLU A 112 -15.64 0.64 16.49
N ASP A 113 -14.84 -0.42 16.32
CA ASP A 113 -14.00 -0.97 17.37
C ASP A 113 -12.73 -1.57 16.78
N ILE A 114 -11.64 -0.81 16.86
CA ILE A 114 -10.33 -1.23 16.35
C ILE A 114 -9.74 -2.40 17.15
N CYS A 115 -10.18 -2.61 18.40
CA CYS A 115 -9.70 -3.72 19.23
C CYS A 115 -9.99 -5.07 18.55
N ASN A 116 -11.18 -5.26 17.97
CA ASN A 116 -11.52 -6.49 17.21
C ASN A 116 -10.60 -6.72 16.01
N THR A 117 -10.14 -5.63 15.38
CA THR A 117 -9.21 -5.71 14.24
C THR A 117 -7.82 -6.13 14.72
N VAL A 118 -7.33 -5.51 15.79
CA VAL A 118 -6.03 -5.84 16.39
C VAL A 118 -6.01 -7.29 16.88
N ASP A 119 -7.05 -7.75 17.57
CA ASP A 119 -7.15 -9.12 18.08
C ASP A 119 -7.14 -10.17 16.96
N SER A 120 -7.66 -9.82 15.78
CA SER A 120 -7.63 -10.68 14.59
C SER A 120 -6.21 -10.85 14.02
N PHE A 121 -5.36 -9.82 14.13
CA PHE A 121 -3.97 -9.85 13.68
C PHE A 121 -3.01 -10.39 14.75
N PHE A 122 -3.31 -10.14 16.03
CA PHE A 122 -2.51 -10.51 17.19
C PHE A 122 -3.36 -11.31 18.18
N PRO A 123 -3.67 -12.59 17.87
CA PRO A 123 -4.43 -13.41 18.79
C PRO A 123 -3.71 -13.50 20.15
N PRO A 124 -4.44 -13.55 21.27
CA PRO A 124 -3.93 -13.39 22.64
C PRO A 124 -2.99 -14.51 23.17
N ASN A 125 -2.19 -15.13 22.30
CA ASN A 125 -1.32 -16.27 22.61
C ASN A 125 0.18 -15.98 22.35
N VAL A 126 0.56 -14.74 22.04
CA VAL A 126 1.97 -14.38 21.85
C VAL A 126 2.55 -13.97 23.21
N ARG A 127 3.16 -14.96 23.88
CA ARG A 127 3.97 -14.75 25.09
C ARG A 127 5.35 -14.23 24.71
#